data_AF-A0A0M9ZIM3-F1
#
_entry.id   AF-A0A0M9ZIM3-F1
#
_cell.length_a   1.000
_cell.length_b   1.000
_cell.length_c   1.000
_cell.angle_alpha   90.00
_cell.angle_beta   90.00
_cell.angle_gamma   90.00
#
_symmetry.space_group_name_H-M   'P 1'
#
loop_
_entity.id
_entity.type
_entity.pdbx_description
1 polymer ?
#
loop_
_entity_poly.entity_id
_entity_poly.type
_entity_poly.pdbx_seq_one_letter_code
_entity_poly.pdbx_strand_id
1 'polypeptide(L)'
;MRQLTTHRDVRPLLTAVPSGTPLAGDAALLAEVVELRARNEQLGRALATRATIDQALGMVMVLAPCSSERAWDLLVEVSQHSNIKLRDVAAALVAITQDETLPEPVQRELCRALRRLHAANRG
;
A
#
# COMPACT_ATOMS: atom_id res chain seq x y z
N MET A 1 10.03 2.68 35.82
CA MET A 1 9.58 2.41 34.43
C MET A 1 8.16 2.95 34.32
N ARG A 2 7.98 4.20 33.88
CA ARG A 2 6.73 4.98 34.00
C ARG A 2 5.99 4.93 32.66
N GLN A 3 4.82 4.30 32.62
CA GLN A 3 3.96 4.29 31.43
C GLN A 3 3.32 5.67 31.26
N LEU A 4 3.49 6.28 30.08
CA LEU A 4 2.75 7.47 29.65
C LEU A 4 1.61 6.99 28.76
N THR A 5 0.48 6.66 29.37
CA THR A 5 -0.78 6.48 28.64
C THR A 5 -1.27 7.87 28.23
N THR A 6 -1.05 8.25 26.98
CA THR A 6 -1.73 9.40 26.36
C THR A 6 -3.17 9.00 26.08
N HIS A 7 -4.03 9.16 27.08
CA HIS A 7 -5.48 9.13 26.89
C HIS A 7 -5.86 10.35 26.02
N ARG A 8 -5.91 10.14 24.70
CA ARG A 8 -6.44 11.13 23.76
C ARG A 8 -7.94 11.17 23.98
N ASP A 9 -8.40 12.08 24.84
CA ASP A 9 -9.80 12.44 24.97
C ASP A 9 -10.31 13.02 23.64
N VAL A 10 -10.97 12.18 22.85
CA VAL A 10 -11.78 12.62 21.71
C VAL A 10 -13.10 13.12 22.29
N ARG A 11 -13.09 14.38 22.74
CA ARG A 11 -14.30 15.07 23.22
C ARG A 11 -15.30 15.14 22.04
N PRO A 12 -16.51 14.57 22.14
CA PRO A 12 -17.48 14.66 21.05
C PRO A 12 -17.94 16.12 20.97
N LEU A 13 -17.72 16.74 19.81
CA LEU A 13 -18.33 18.03 19.50
C LEU A 13 -19.84 17.81 19.47
N LEU A 14 -20.54 18.44 20.41
CA LEU A 14 -22.00 18.56 20.44
C LEU A 14 -22.48 19.05 19.07
N THR A 15 -23.10 18.16 18.30
CA THR A 15 -23.87 18.51 17.12
C THR A 15 -25.16 19.16 17.59
N ALA A 16 -25.16 20.49 17.67
CA ALA A 16 -26.40 21.23 17.53
C ALA A 16 -26.97 20.89 16.15
N VAL A 17 -28.09 20.16 16.11
CA VAL A 17 -28.85 19.94 14.87
C VAL A 17 -29.57 21.25 14.58
N PRO A 18 -29.22 22.00 13.52
CA PRO A 18 -30.02 23.16 13.14
C PRO A 18 -31.33 22.65 12.53
N SER A 19 -32.45 22.90 13.21
CA SER A 19 -33.81 22.67 12.68
C SER A 19 -34.21 23.69 11.62
N GLY A 20 -33.32 23.98 10.66
CA GLY A 20 -33.55 24.89 9.55
C GLY A 20 -33.20 24.20 8.24
N THR A 21 -33.96 24.47 7.18
CA THR A 21 -33.59 24.11 5.80
C THR A 21 -32.16 24.61 5.57
N PRO A 22 -31.19 23.76 5.18
CA PRO A 22 -29.83 24.22 5.00
C PRO A 22 -29.83 25.38 4.01
N LEU A 23 -29.26 26.52 4.43
CA LEU A 23 -29.07 27.64 3.52
C LEU A 23 -28.20 27.15 2.37
N ALA A 24 -28.40 27.65 1.15
CA ALA A 24 -27.66 27.16 -0.02
C ALA A 24 -26.12 27.16 0.18
N GLY A 25 -25.60 28.05 1.03
CA GLY A 25 -24.20 28.08 1.45
C GLY A 25 -23.77 26.88 2.30
N ASP A 26 -24.61 26.39 3.21
CA ASP A 26 -24.31 25.22 4.04
C ASP A 26 -24.27 23.94 3.19
N ALA A 27 -25.19 23.83 2.21
CA ALA A 27 -25.20 22.70 1.29
C ALA A 27 -23.96 22.67 0.38
N ALA A 28 -23.53 23.83 -0.14
CA ALA A 28 -22.32 23.95 -0.94
C ALA A 28 -21.05 23.62 -0.13
N LEU A 29 -20.97 24.12 1.11
CA LEU A 29 -19.85 23.81 2.02
C LEU A 29 -19.80 22.31 2.37
N LEU A 30 -20.95 21.68 2.63
CA LEU A 30 -21.02 20.25 2.89
C LEU A 30 -20.57 19.42 1.66
N ALA A 31 -20.98 19.83 0.46
CA ALA A 31 -20.53 19.18 -0.78
C ALA A 31 -19.01 19.29 -0.97
N GLU A 32 -18.43 20.46 -0.72
CA GLU A 32 -16.97 20.67 -0.77
C GLU A 32 -16.24 19.80 0.26
N VAL A 33 -16.74 19.72 1.50
CA VAL A 33 -16.16 18.86 2.53
C VAL A 33 -16.20 17.38 2.13
N VAL A 34 -17.30 16.92 1.54
CA VAL A 34 -17.43 15.54 1.04
C VAL A 34 -16.41 15.28 -0.07
N GLU A 35 -16.26 16.19 -1.02
CA GLU A 35 -15.31 16.05 -2.12
C GLU A 35 -13.86 16.01 -1.62
N LEU A 36 -13.49 16.93 -0.72
CA LEU A 36 -12.15 16.97 -0.13
C LEU A 36 -11.83 15.72 0.67
N ARG A 37 -12.81 15.14 1.37
CA ARG A 37 -12.63 13.86 2.06
C ARG A 37 -12.39 12.72 1.08
N ALA A 38 -13.19 12.61 0.01
CA ALA A 38 -13.01 11.59 -1.01
C ALA A 38 -11.63 11.68 -1.69
N ARG A 39 -11.17 12.90 -2.01
CA ARG A 39 -9.82 13.13 -2.56
C ARG A 39 -8.72 12.73 -1.57
N ASN A 40 -8.84 13.13 -0.30
CA ASN A 40 -7.88 12.75 0.74
C ASN A 40 -7.79 11.22 0.91
N GLU A 41 -8.92 10.52 0.89
CA GLU A 41 -8.94 9.06 0.95
C GLU A 41 -8.27 8.42 -0.26
N GLN A 42 -8.51 8.94 -1.47
CA GLN A 42 -7.87 8.44 -2.69
C GLN A 42 -6.34 8.62 -2.63
N LEU A 43 -5.88 9.80 -2.18
CA LEU A 43 -4.46 10.07 -1.99
C LEU A 43 -3.86 9.17 -0.91
N GLY A 44 -4.55 8.98 0.21
CA GLY A 44 -4.13 8.07 1.27
C GLY A 44 -3.95 6.64 0.77
N ARG A 45 -4.90 6.13 -0.03
CA ARG A 45 -4.79 4.80 -0.67
C ARG A 45 -3.60 4.72 -1.63
N ALA A 46 -3.35 5.76 -2.42
CA ALA A 46 -2.22 5.80 -3.35
C ALA A 46 -0.88 5.78 -2.61
N LEU A 47 -0.74 6.56 -1.52
CA LEU A 47 0.46 6.58 -0.69
C LEU A 47 0.70 5.24 0.00
N ALA A 48 -0.34 4.63 0.58
CA ALA A 48 -0.23 3.31 1.19
C ALA A 48 0.22 2.25 0.18
N THR A 49 -0.35 2.26 -1.02
CA THR A 49 0.05 1.34 -2.10
C THR A 49 1.52 1.51 -2.47
N ARG A 50 1.99 2.76 -2.60
CA ARG A 50 3.39 3.04 -2.92
C ARG A 50 4.32 2.54 -1.83
N ALA A 51 3.99 2.77 -0.55
CA ALA A 51 4.78 2.29 0.57
C ALA A 51 4.94 0.76 0.56
N THR A 52 3.86 0.01 0.29
CA THR A 52 3.91 -1.46 0.19
C THR A 52 4.78 -1.92 -0.99
N ILE A 53 4.71 -1.24 -2.13
CA ILE A 53 5.56 -1.56 -3.29
C ILE A 53 7.04 -1.28 -2.97
N ASP A 54 7.35 -0.16 -2.32
CA ASP A 54 8.72 0.18 -1.91
C ASP A 54 9.29 -0.85 -0.92
N GLN A 55 8.47 -1.39 -0.01
CA GLN A 55 8.87 -2.49 0.87
C GLN A 55 9.19 -3.77 0.08
N ALA A 56 8.31 -4.17 -0.84
CA ALA A 56 8.53 -5.35 -1.68
C ALA A 56 9.79 -5.21 -2.55
N LEU A 57 10.07 -4.02 -3.08
CA LEU A 57 11.32 -3.71 -3.79
C LEU A 57 12.53 -3.97 -2.91
N GLY A 58 12.53 -3.45 -1.68
CA GLY A 58 13.60 -3.68 -0.71
C GLY A 58 13.81 -5.17 -0.41
N MET A 59 12.73 -5.94 -0.25
CA MET A 59 12.80 -7.39 -0.05
C MET A 59 13.46 -8.09 -1.24
N VAL A 60 13.09 -7.75 -2.47
CA VAL A 60 13.71 -8.32 -3.69
C VAL A 60 15.20 -7.99 -3.76
N MET A 61 15.58 -6.75 -3.46
CA MET A 61 16.98 -6.31 -3.45
C MET A 61 17.83 -7.10 -2.44
N VAL A 62 17.24 -7.51 -1.31
CA VAL A 62 17.91 -8.38 -0.32
C VAL A 62 18.01 -9.82 -0.81
N LEU A 63 16.94 -10.38 -1.40
CA LEU A 63 16.91 -11.76 -1.90
C LEU A 63 17.84 -11.98 -3.10
N ALA A 64 17.99 -10.98 -3.94
CA ALA A 64 18.90 -10.98 -5.07
C ALA A 64 19.58 -9.60 -5.17
N PRO A 65 20.83 -9.46 -4.68
CA PRO A 65 21.55 -8.19 -4.69
C PRO A 65 21.49 -7.52 -6.07
N CYS A 66 20.70 -6.46 -6.18
CA CYS A 66 20.40 -5.79 -7.43
C CYS A 66 20.05 -4.32 -7.21
N SER A 67 20.12 -3.52 -8.28
CA SER A 67 19.62 -2.15 -8.26
C SER A 67 18.10 -2.11 -8.09
N SER A 68 17.59 -0.98 -7.61
CA SER A 68 16.14 -0.73 -7.49
C SER A 68 15.41 -0.88 -8.83
N GLU A 69 16.03 -0.45 -9.93
CA GLU A 69 15.48 -0.61 -11.29
C GLU A 69 15.29 -2.08 -11.66
N ARG A 70 16.30 -2.94 -11.42
CA ARG A 70 16.16 -4.37 -11.68
C ARG A 70 15.14 -5.05 -10.75
N ALA A 71 15.06 -4.61 -9.49
CA ALA A 71 14.04 -5.10 -8.57
C ALA A 71 12.63 -4.73 -9.05
N TRP A 72 12.45 -3.51 -9.57
CA TRP A 72 11.20 -3.04 -10.16
C TRP A 72 10.81 -3.87 -11.37
N ASP A 73 11.73 -4.05 -12.32
CA ASP A 73 11.49 -4.85 -13.51
C ASP A 73 11.12 -6.29 -13.16
N LEU A 74 11.76 -6.87 -12.13
CA LEU A 74 11.44 -8.19 -11.62
C LEU A 74 10.02 -8.25 -11.05
N LEU A 75 9.60 -7.29 -10.22
CA LEU A 75 8.24 -7.27 -9.67
C LEU A 75 7.18 -7.09 -10.77
N VAL A 76 7.47 -6.25 -11.77
CA VAL A 76 6.62 -6.06 -12.95
C VAL A 76 6.51 -7.35 -13.75
N GLU A 77 7.62 -8.05 -13.99
CA GLU A 77 7.65 -9.35 -14.66
C GLU A 77 6.79 -10.39 -13.92
N VAL A 78 6.97 -10.51 -12.59
CA VAL A 78 6.19 -11.42 -11.76
C VAL A 78 4.71 -11.09 -11.82
N SER A 79 4.34 -9.80 -11.74
CA SER A 79 2.95 -9.33 -11.84
C SER A 79 2.31 -9.74 -13.16
N GLN A 80 3.00 -9.52 -14.28
CA GLN A 80 2.51 -9.87 -15.61
C GLN A 80 2.34 -11.38 -15.78
N HIS A 81 3.35 -12.17 -15.42
CA HIS A 81 3.33 -13.61 -15.61
C HIS A 81 2.42 -14.36 -14.63
N SER A 82 2.15 -13.78 -13.45
CA SER A 82 1.18 -14.34 -12.50
C SER A 82 -0.26 -13.86 -12.75
N ASN A 83 -0.46 -12.88 -13.64
CA ASN A 83 -1.74 -12.20 -13.88
C ASN A 83 -2.37 -11.63 -12.58
N ILE A 84 -1.53 -11.12 -11.69
CA ILE A 84 -1.93 -10.49 -10.42
C ILE A 84 -1.40 -9.05 -10.43
N LYS A 85 -2.20 -8.10 -9.97
CA LYS A 85 -1.82 -6.68 -9.99
C LYS A 85 -0.57 -6.47 -9.14
N LEU A 86 0.34 -5.61 -9.60
CA LEU A 86 1.62 -5.33 -8.94
C LEU A 86 1.48 -5.01 -7.44
N ARG A 87 0.48 -4.20 -7.07
CA ARG A 87 0.19 -3.87 -5.66
C ARG A 87 -0.18 -5.09 -4.81
N ASP A 88 -0.84 -6.07 -5.41
CA ASP A 88 -1.30 -7.28 -4.74
C ASP A 88 -0.14 -8.29 -4.65
N VAL A 89 0.73 -8.34 -5.67
CA VAL A 89 2.04 -9.05 -5.59
C VAL A 89 2.92 -8.47 -4.49
N ALA A 90 3.05 -7.15 -4.42
CA ALA A 90 3.83 -6.48 -3.38
C ALA A 90 3.25 -6.74 -1.98
N ALA A 91 1.93 -6.65 -1.82
CA ALA A 91 1.27 -6.98 -0.56
C ALA A 91 1.52 -8.44 -0.15
N ALA A 92 1.39 -9.38 -1.09
CA ALA A 92 1.66 -10.80 -0.82
C ALA A 92 3.12 -11.05 -0.42
N LEU A 93 4.08 -10.36 -1.03
CA LEU A 93 5.49 -10.43 -0.64
C LEU A 93 5.70 -9.94 0.79
N VAL A 94 5.16 -8.77 1.13
CA VAL A 94 5.29 -8.20 2.48
C VAL A 94 4.60 -9.10 3.52
N ALA A 95 3.47 -9.72 3.18
CA ALA A 95 2.74 -10.62 4.07
C ALA A 95 3.56 -11.86 4.52
N ILE A 96 4.55 -12.30 3.74
CA ILE A 96 5.46 -13.39 4.14
C ILE A 96 6.19 -13.08 5.45
N THR A 97 6.46 -11.80 5.72
CA THR A 97 7.11 -11.37 6.97
C THR A 97 6.22 -11.59 8.21
N GLN A 98 4.95 -11.91 8.00
CA GLN A 98 3.93 -12.21 9.00
C GLN A 98 3.51 -13.69 8.95
N ASP A 99 4.40 -14.57 8.48
CA ASP A 99 4.19 -16.02 8.31
C ASP A 99 3.06 -16.41 7.34
N GLU A 100 2.63 -15.50 6.45
CA GLU A 100 1.69 -15.82 5.39
C GLU A 100 2.37 -16.47 4.17
N THR A 101 1.62 -17.27 3.42
CA THR A 101 2.11 -17.93 2.21
C THR A 101 1.83 -17.10 0.95
N LEU A 102 2.81 -17.03 0.04
CA LEU A 102 2.59 -16.48 -1.29
C LEU A 102 1.54 -17.26 -2.08
N PRO A 103 0.67 -16.59 -2.85
CA PRO A 103 -0.13 -17.25 -3.88
C PRO A 103 0.78 -18.03 -4.83
N GLU A 104 0.38 -19.26 -5.17
CA GLU A 104 1.19 -20.19 -5.99
C GLU A 104 1.67 -19.56 -7.32
N PRO A 105 0.84 -18.80 -8.08
CA PRO A 105 1.31 -18.15 -9.30
C PRO A 105 2.43 -17.15 -9.04
N VAL A 106 2.34 -16.36 -7.96
CA VAL A 106 3.36 -15.37 -7.58
C VAL A 106 4.64 -16.08 -7.15
N GLN A 107 4.52 -17.11 -6.30
CA GLN A 107 5.66 -17.87 -5.81
C GLN A 107 6.46 -18.49 -6.96
N ARG A 108 5.76 -19.16 -7.89
CA ARG A 108 6.39 -19.81 -9.05
C ARG A 108 7.14 -18.80 -9.93
N GLU A 109 6.51 -17.68 -10.26
CA GLU A 109 7.14 -16.67 -11.12
C GLU A 109 8.29 -15.94 -10.43
N LEU A 110 8.15 -15.65 -9.13
CA LEU A 110 9.23 -15.07 -8.32
C LEU A 110 10.45 -16.00 -8.28
N CYS A 111 10.26 -17.29 -8.00
CA CYS A 111 11.35 -18.27 -8.00
C CYS A 111 12.02 -18.41 -9.37
N ARG A 112 11.27 -18.24 -10.48
CA ARG A 112 11.83 -18.25 -11.84
C ARG A 112 12.64 -16.99 -12.10
N ALA A 113 12.12 -15.82 -11.74
CA ALA A 113 12.78 -14.53 -11.97
C ALA A 113 14.08 -14.39 -11.16
N LEU A 114 14.06 -14.76 -9.87
CA LEU A 114 15.25 -14.73 -9.01
C LEU A 114 16.35 -15.66 -9.55
N ARG A 115 16.00 -16.86 -10.01
CA ARG A 115 16.97 -17.80 -10.61
C ARG A 115 17.62 -17.23 -11.87
N ARG A 116 16.85 -16.58 -12.75
CA ARG A 116 17.40 -15.90 -13.95
C ARG A 116 18.34 -14.77 -13.56
N LEU A 117 17.96 -13.94 -12.59
CA LEU A 117 18.76 -12.81 -12.13
C LEU A 117 20.09 -13.27 -11.50
N HIS A 118 20.07 -14.32 -10.68
CA HIS A 118 21.30 -14.91 -10.10
C HIS A 118 22.19 -15.58 -11.15
N ALA A 119 21.64 -16.12 -12.23
CA ALA A 119 22.42 -16.64 -13.34
C ALA A 119 23.12 -15.50 -14.10
N ALA A 120 22.40 -14.41 -14.38
CA ALA A 120 22.94 -13.24 -15.07
C ALA A 120 24.03 -12.51 -14.26
N ASN A 121 23.95 -12.48 -12.92
CA ASN A 121 24.96 -11.85 -12.07
C ASN A 121 26.24 -12.69 -11.88
N ARG A 122 26.28 -13.94 -12.34
CA ARG A 122 27.43 -14.85 -12.20
C ARG A 122 28.28 -14.98 -13.47
N GLY A 123 27.84 -14.40 -14.59
CA GLY A 123 28.62 -14.27 -15.82
C GLY A 123 29.25 -12.90 -15.93
#